data_AF-A0A2V6B2D7-F1
#
_entry.id   AF-A0A2V6B2D7-F1
#
_cell.length_a   1.000
_cell.length_b   1.000
_cell.length_c   1.000
_cell.angle_alpha   90.00
_cell.angle_beta   90.00
_cell.angle_gamma   90.00
#
_symmetry.space_group_name_H-M   'P 1'
#
loop_
_entity.id
_entity.type
_entity.pdbx_description
1 polymer ?
#
loop_
_entity_poly.entity_id
_entity_poly.type
_entity_poly.pdbx_seq_one_letter_code
_entity_poly.pdbx_strand_id
1 'polypeptide(L)' 'MSDRSIAREVLREVAGDLSKVDWNCGCVSAIDSNGRTIWIVDAHGGDGKRFIVRADEKLTAFLELESAIRACGG' A
#
# COMPACT_ATOMS: atom_id res chain seq x y z
N MET A 1 4.29 2.26 15.96
CA MET A 1 3.44 1.75 14.86
C MET A 1 4.38 1.14 13.84
N SER A 2 4.18 -0.12 13.45
CA SER A 2 5.09 -0.83 12.53
C SER A 2 4.73 -0.50 11.07
N ASP A 3 5.73 -0.40 10.20
CA ASP A 3 5.62 -0.21 8.73
C ASP A 3 4.53 -1.10 8.09
N ARG A 4 4.48 -2.36 8.52
CA ARG A 4 3.45 -3.35 8.11
C ARG A 4 2.01 -3.00 8.51
N SER A 5 1.81 -2.22 9.56
CA SER A 5 0.46 -1.82 10.03
C SER A 5 -0.12 -0.74 9.14
N ILE A 6 0.69 0.27 8.80
CA ILE A 6 0.28 1.41 7.96
C ILE A 6 -0.05 0.90 6.56
N ALA A 7 0.82 0.09 5.97
CA ALA A 7 0.58 -0.44 4.64
C ALA A 7 -0.69 -1.31 4.58
N ARG A 8 -0.97 -2.15 5.59
CA ARG A 8 -2.20 -2.96 5.63
C ARG A 8 -3.46 -2.11 5.73
N GLU A 9 -3.39 -0.96 6.38
CA GLU A 9 -4.51 -0.03 6.51
C GLU A 9 -4.77 0.70 5.18
N VAL A 10 -3.72 1.22 4.55
CA VAL A 10 -3.80 1.87 3.23
C VAL A 10 -4.32 0.89 2.16
N LEU A 11 -3.86 -0.36 2.18
CA LEU A 11 -4.32 -1.38 1.24
C LEU A 11 -5.80 -1.74 1.45
N ARG A 12 -6.30 -1.70 2.69
CA ARG A 12 -7.72 -1.94 2.99
C ARG A 12 -8.62 -0.84 2.46
N GLU A 13 -8.20 0.42 2.55
CA GLU A 13 -8.93 1.54 1.98
C GLU A 13 -9.11 1.35 0.47
N VAL A 14 -8.01 1.08 -0.24
CA VAL A 14 -8.01 0.84 -1.69
C VAL A 14 -8.87 -0.37 -2.06
N ALA A 15 -8.74 -1.47 -1.31
CA ALA A 15 -9.57 -2.66 -1.52
C ALA A 15 -11.06 -2.37 -1.31
N GLY A 16 -11.40 -1.54 -0.33
CA GLY A 16 -12.76 -1.10 -0.06
C GLY A 16 -13.37 -0.35 -1.24
N ASP A 17 -12.65 0.61 -1.81
CA ASP A 17 -13.13 1.37 -2.97
C ASP A 17 -13.24 0.52 -4.24
N LEU A 18 -12.35 -0.46 -4.42
CA LEU A 18 -12.43 -1.44 -5.51
C LEU A 18 -13.65 -2.36 -5.37
N SER A 19 -13.99 -2.77 -4.14
CA SER A 19 -15.17 -3.61 -3.90
C SER A 19 -16.48 -2.90 -4.27
N LYS A 20 -16.54 -1.56 -4.14
CA LYS A 20 -17.72 -0.76 -4.53
C LYS A 20 -17.98 -0.74 -6.03
N VAL A 21 -16.97 -1.08 -6.84
CA VAL A 21 -17.08 -1.13 -8.31
C VAL A 21 -17.09 -2.56 -8.87
N ASP A 22 -17.40 -3.56 -8.02
CA ASP A 22 -17.39 -5.00 -8.35
C ASP A 22 -16.02 -5.53 -8.79
N TRP A 23 -14.94 -4.93 -8.29
CA TRP A 23 -13.59 -5.40 -8.56
C TRP A 23 -13.06 -6.22 -7.41
N ASN A 24 -12.44 -7.35 -7.75
CA ASN A 24 -11.74 -8.16 -6.77
C ASN A 24 -10.28 -7.69 -6.67
N CYS A 25 -9.69 -7.81 -5.49
CA CYS A 25 -8.30 -7.43 -5.30
C CYS A 25 -7.56 -8.34 -4.33
N GLY A 26 -6.25 -8.47 -4.55
CA GLY A 26 -5.29 -9.15 -3.69
C GLY A 26 -4.20 -8.18 -3.23
N CYS A 27 -3.73 -8.36 -2.00
CA CYS A 27 -2.66 -7.56 -1.42
C CYS A 27 -1.45 -8.46 -1.11
N VAL A 28 -0.27 -8.12 -1.63
CA VAL A 28 0.96 -8.88 -1.39
C VAL A 28 2.07 -7.95 -0.93
N SER A 29 2.81 -8.36 0.10
CA SER A 29 4.07 -7.73 0.48
C SER A 29 5.23 -8.49 -0.14
N ALA A 30 6.14 -7.79 -0.81
CA ALA A 30 7.40 -8.34 -1.30
C ALA A 30 8.58 -7.50 -0.79
N ILE A 31 9.78 -8.06 -0.84
CA ILE A 31 11.01 -7.33 -0.56
C ILE A 31 11.67 -7.04 -1.92
N ASP A 32 12.02 -5.77 -2.18
CA ASP A 32 12.73 -5.39 -3.40
C ASP A 32 14.23 -5.78 -3.33
N SER A 33 14.95 -5.57 -4.44
CA SER A 33 16.39 -5.85 -4.52
C SER A 33 17.25 -5.01 -3.56
N ASN A 34 16.70 -3.94 -2.98
CA ASN A 34 17.36 -3.06 -2.02
C ASN A 34 16.97 -3.38 -0.57
N GLY A 35 16.20 -4.46 -0.33
CA GLY A 35 15.74 -4.86 1.00
C GLY A 35 14.55 -4.05 1.52
N ARG A 36 13.90 -3.24 0.68
CA ARG A 36 12.72 -2.45 1.07
C ARG A 36 11.45 -3.28 0.92
N THR A 37 10.53 -3.13 1.87
CA THR A 37 9.22 -3.78 1.77
C THR A 37 8.37 -2.99 0.78
N ILE A 38 8.00 -3.62 -0.33
CA ILE A 38 7.06 -3.09 -1.31
C ILE A 38 5.71 -3.76 -1.13
N TRP A 39 4.65 -2.99 -1.36
CA TRP A 39 3.28 -3.45 -1.25
C TRP A 39 2.60 -3.35 -2.60
N ILE A 40 2.02 -4.46 -3.04
CA ILE A 40 1.41 -4.60 -4.36
C ILE A 40 -0.07 -4.89 -4.15
N VAL A 41 -0.93 -4.00 -4.65
CA VAL A 41 -2.34 -4.31 -4.88
C VAL A 41 -2.47 -4.81 -6.30
N ASP A 42 -3.04 -5.99 -6.44
CA ASP A 42 -3.49 -6.51 -7.71
C ASP A 42 -5.02 -6.46 -7.75
N ALA A 43 -5.58 -5.60 -8.59
CA ALA A 43 -7.02 -5.46 -8.78
C ALA A 43 -7.42 -6.03 -10.12
N HIS A 44 -8.41 -6.92 -10.15
CA HIS A 44 -8.95 -7.51 -11.35
C HIS A 44 -10.47 -7.32 -11.44
N GLY A 45 -10.91 -6.76 -12.57
CA GLY A 45 -12.31 -6.57 -12.91
C GLY A 45 -12.84 -7.69 -13.81
N GLY A 46 -14.15 -7.92 -13.79
CA GLY A 46 -14.81 -8.85 -14.72
C GLY A 46 -14.71 -8.44 -16.20
N ASP A 47 -14.24 -7.22 -16.47
CA ASP A 47 -13.94 -6.68 -17.79
C ASP A 47 -12.59 -7.13 -18.36
N GLY A 48 -11.88 -8.02 -17.66
CA GLY A 48 -10.57 -8.54 -18.06
C GLY A 48 -9.42 -7.56 -17.85
N LYS A 49 -9.66 -6.42 -17.19
CA LYS A 49 -8.59 -5.47 -16.87
C LYS A 49 -7.94 -5.79 -15.53
N ARG A 50 -6.63 -5.57 -15.48
CA ARG A 50 -5.80 -5.79 -14.29
C ARG A 50 -5.02 -4.51 -13.99
N PHE A 51 -5.09 -4.07 -12.75
CA PHE A 51 -4.35 -2.91 -12.26
C PHE A 51 -3.42 -3.34 -11.14
N ILE A 52 -2.14 -3.05 -11.32
CA ILE A 52 -1.10 -3.34 -10.33
C ILE A 52 -0.65 -2.00 -9.75
N VAL A 53 -0.98 -1.74 -8.50
CA VAL A 53 -0.55 -0.54 -7.78
C VAL A 53 0.58 -0.91 -6.83
N ARG A 54 1.71 -0.21 -6.96
CA ARG A 54 2.81 -0.29 -6.01
C ARG A 54 2.75 0.91 -5.07
N ALA A 55 2.71 0.66 -3.77
CA ALA A 55 2.61 1.71 -2.77
C ALA A 55 3.97 2.23 -2.29
N ASP A 56 5.10 1.81 -2.86
CA ASP A 56 6.43 2.07 -2.31
C ASP A 56 6.80 3.55 -2.26
N GLU A 57 6.49 4.34 -3.30
CA GLU A 57 6.82 5.77 -3.33
C GLU A 57 5.98 6.59 -2.34
N LYS A 58 4.66 6.35 -2.29
CA LYS A 58 3.76 7.07 -1.38
C LYS A 58 3.94 6.66 0.08
N LEU A 59 4.19 5.38 0.34
CA LEU A 59 4.44 4.89 1.69
C LEU A 59 5.77 5.43 2.23
N THR A 60 6.80 5.51 1.39
CA THR A 60 8.09 6.11 1.78
C THR A 60 7.92 7.58 2.19
N ALA A 61 7.23 8.39 1.39
CA ALA A 61 6.96 9.78 1.73
C ALA A 61 6.13 9.93 3.03
N PHE A 62 5.16 9.04 3.26
CA PHE A 62 4.37 9.03 4.49
C PHE A 62 5.20 8.65 5.72
N LEU A 63 6.08 7.66 5.60
CA LEU A 63 6.98 7.22 6.68
C LEU A 63 8.04 8.28 7.01
N GLU A 64 8.59 8.96 6.00
CA GLU A 64 9.51 10.08 6.20
C GLU A 64 8.82 11.23 6.95
N LEU A 65 7.56 11.53 6.61
CA LEU A 65 6.76 12.52 7.31
C LEU A 65 6.49 12.15 8.77
N GLU A 66 6.05 10.92 9.04
CA GLU A 66 5.87 10.39 10.41
C GLU A 66 7.17 10.44 11.22
N SER A 67 8.30 10.09 10.59
CA SER A 67 9.62 10.15 11.22
C SER A 67 10.03 11.59 11.55
N ALA A 68 9.79 12.54 10.64
CA ALA A 68 10.08 13.95 10.85
C ALA A 68 9.22 14.55 11.99
N ILE A 69 7.94 14.19 12.05
CA ILE A 69 7.03 14.60 13.14
C ILE A 69 7.51 14.03 14.48
N ARG A 70 7.90 12.75 14.51
CA ARG A 70 8.43 12.09 15.72
C ARG A 70 9.78 12.66 16.18
N ALA A 71 10.66 13.04 15.25
CA ALA A 71 11.94 13.66 15.57
C ALA A 71 11.78 15.09 16.10
N CYS A 72 10.71 15.79 15.73
CA CYS A 72 10.42 17.15 16.17
C CYS A 72 9.60 17.21 17.47
N GLY A 73 8.93 16.11 17.84
CA GLY A 73 8.09 15.99 19.04
C GLY A 73 8.77 15.37 20.27
N GLY A 74 10.10 15.40 20.35
CA GLY A 74 10.90 14.86 21.47
C GLY A 74 11.38 15.92 22.46
#